data_AF-A0A357FSV3-F1
#
_entry.id   AF-A0A357FSV3-F1
#
_cell.length_a   1.000
_cell.length_b   1.000
_cell.length_c   1.000
_cell.angle_alpha   90.00
_cell.angle_beta   90.00
_cell.angle_gamma   90.00
#
_symmetry.space_group_name_H-M   'P 1'
#
loop_
_entity.id
_entity.type
_entity.pdbx_description
1 polymer ?
#
loop_
_entity_poly.entity_id
_entity_poly.type
_entity_poly.pdbx_seq_one_letter_code
_entity_poly.pdbx_strand_id
1 'polypeptide(L)'
;SLAMAMLARKLGKQGLIVPAESADEAALVKDVDIYPVRSLDEAVRFLNGERDILPAKSRDSSFYQAPPESQRTDFSEVKGQHAVRRAVEIAVSGGHNLLMIGSPGSGKSMIAKRIPTIMPRPSIDEFLEILSIQSAAGTTLSDENRYFQRPFRSPHHTISDVGLLGGGTIPGPGEISLAHNGVLFLDELPEFKRSALEVLRQPLEDGNVTISRSAGKINLPCSVMMVCAMNPCPCGYTGDSARECRCSVQQIQRYRSKISGPLL
;
A
#
# COMPACT_ATOMS: atom_id res chain seq x y z
N SER A 1 9.26 5.38 -16.53
CA SER A 1 9.61 4.47 -17.64
C SER A 1 8.99 3.07 -17.53
N LEU A 2 8.56 2.67 -16.33
CA LEU A 2 7.87 1.39 -16.11
C LEU A 2 6.69 1.11 -17.04
N ALA A 3 5.76 2.06 -17.19
CA ALA A 3 4.59 1.86 -18.06
C ALA A 3 4.98 1.58 -19.52
N MET A 4 6.04 2.24 -20.02
CA MET A 4 6.57 1.99 -21.37
C MET A 4 7.22 0.62 -21.46
N ALA A 5 7.96 0.19 -20.44
CA ALA A 5 8.57 -1.14 -20.39
C ALA A 5 7.50 -2.26 -20.35
N MET A 6 6.45 -2.10 -19.55
CA MET A 6 5.32 -3.04 -19.51
C MET A 6 4.59 -3.12 -20.85
N LEU A 7 4.39 -1.98 -21.53
CA LEU A 7 3.80 -1.94 -22.86
C LEU A 7 4.72 -2.60 -23.90
N ALA A 8 6.03 -2.31 -23.85
CA ALA A 8 7.03 -2.92 -24.73
C ALA A 8 7.02 -4.45 -24.60
N ARG A 9 6.93 -4.98 -23.37
CA ARG A 9 6.78 -6.41 -23.08
C ARG A 9 5.52 -6.97 -23.72
N LYS A 10 4.37 -6.30 -23.52
CA LYS A 10 3.08 -6.70 -24.09
C LYS A 10 3.08 -6.71 -25.62
N LEU A 11 3.82 -5.78 -26.24
CA LEU A 11 3.97 -5.68 -27.69
C LEU A 11 5.09 -6.57 -28.26
N GLY A 12 5.75 -7.39 -27.43
CA GLY A 12 6.84 -8.27 -27.85
C GLY A 12 8.06 -7.52 -28.41
N LYS A 13 8.36 -6.34 -27.88
CA LYS A 13 9.55 -5.56 -28.28
C LYS A 13 10.80 -6.12 -27.61
N GLN A 14 11.91 -6.12 -28.35
CA GLN A 14 13.18 -6.67 -27.86
C GLN A 14 13.85 -5.78 -26.81
N GLY A 15 13.71 -4.45 -26.93
CA GLY A 15 14.31 -3.54 -25.97
C GLY A 15 13.70 -2.15 -25.97
N LEU A 16 14.05 -1.37 -24.95
CA LEU A 16 13.58 -0.02 -24.68
C LEU A 16 14.75 0.86 -24.26
N ILE A 17 14.93 2.00 -24.95
CA ILE A 17 15.89 3.03 -24.55
C ILE A 17 15.19 3.98 -23.57
N VAL A 18 15.80 4.19 -22.39
CA VAL A 18 15.23 5.04 -21.34
C VAL A 18 16.29 5.94 -20.70
N PRO A 19 15.91 7.08 -20.09
CA PRO A 19 16.82 7.86 -19.27
C PRO A 19 17.43 6.99 -18.16
N ALA A 20 18.74 7.16 -17.92
CA ALA A 20 19.48 6.38 -16.94
C ALA A 20 18.87 6.45 -15.53
N GLU A 21 18.26 7.57 -15.14
CA GLU A 21 17.60 7.72 -13.82
C GLU A 21 16.37 6.82 -13.66
N SER A 22 15.72 6.46 -14.78
CA SER A 22 14.51 5.63 -14.78
C SER A 22 14.77 4.17 -15.18
N ALA A 23 16.01 3.83 -15.50
CA ALA A 23 16.38 2.50 -15.99
C ALA A 23 16.23 1.43 -14.91
N ASP A 24 16.49 1.78 -13.65
CA ASP A 24 16.40 0.86 -12.51
C ASP A 24 14.98 0.30 -12.33
N GLU A 25 13.96 1.16 -12.41
CA GLU A 25 12.55 0.78 -12.36
C GLU A 25 12.14 -0.04 -13.59
N ALA A 26 12.54 0.40 -14.78
CA ALA A 26 12.19 -0.27 -16.03
C ALA A 26 12.82 -1.67 -16.14
N ALA A 27 14.02 -1.86 -15.60
CA ALA A 27 14.75 -3.13 -15.60
C ALA A 27 14.09 -4.22 -14.75
N LEU A 28 13.08 -3.88 -13.94
CA LEU A 28 12.26 -4.88 -13.24
C LEU A 28 11.34 -5.65 -14.18
N VAL A 29 11.01 -5.08 -15.35
CA VAL A 29 10.18 -5.75 -16.36
C VAL A 29 11.04 -6.79 -17.09
N LYS A 30 10.65 -8.06 -16.95
CA LYS A 30 11.30 -9.18 -17.67
C LYS A 30 11.00 -9.15 -19.16
N ASP A 31 11.83 -9.85 -19.93
CA ASP A 31 11.66 -10.11 -21.37
C ASP A 31 11.72 -8.86 -22.28
N VAL A 32 12.27 -7.75 -21.76
CA VAL A 32 12.59 -6.54 -22.52
C VAL A 32 13.94 -6.00 -22.06
N ASP A 33 14.88 -5.86 -23.00
CA ASP A 33 16.19 -5.29 -22.69
C ASP A 33 16.08 -3.77 -22.47
N ILE A 34 16.50 -3.30 -21.30
CA ILE A 34 16.41 -1.87 -20.95
C ILE A 34 17.77 -1.21 -21.15
N TYR A 35 17.87 -0.28 -22.09
CA TYR A 35 19.12 0.41 -22.43
C TYR A 35 19.15 1.82 -21.79
N PRO A 36 19.95 2.04 -20.73
CA PRO A 36 20.05 3.34 -20.09
C PRO A 36 20.88 4.31 -20.94
N VAL A 37 20.35 5.52 -21.16
CA VAL A 37 21.07 6.62 -21.82
C VAL A 37 21.04 7.88 -20.96
N ARG A 38 22.12 8.66 -20.97
CA ARG A 38 22.24 9.94 -20.25
C ARG A 38 22.00 11.15 -21.15
N SER A 39 22.00 10.96 -22.46
CA SER A 39 21.74 12.01 -23.45
C SER A 39 21.17 11.46 -24.75
N LEU A 40 20.59 12.35 -25.55
CA LEU A 40 20.11 12.00 -26.89
C LEU A 40 21.28 11.59 -27.82
N ASP A 41 22.45 12.24 -27.68
CA ASP A 41 23.68 11.87 -28.43
C ASP A 41 24.08 10.41 -28.15
N GLU A 42 24.04 10.00 -26.88
CA GLU A 42 24.35 8.62 -26.50
C GLU A 42 23.38 7.62 -27.11
N ALA A 43 22.08 7.96 -27.18
CA ALA A 43 21.07 7.14 -27.84
C ALA A 43 21.31 7.03 -29.35
N VAL A 44 21.66 8.13 -30.02
CA VAL A 44 21.96 8.14 -31.46
C VAL A 44 23.19 7.30 -31.78
N ARG A 45 24.27 7.48 -31.02
CA ARG A 45 25.51 6.69 -31.18
C ARG A 45 25.30 5.20 -30.95
N PHE A 46 24.45 4.85 -29.99
CA PHE A 46 24.06 3.45 -29.76
C PHE A 46 23.29 2.87 -30.96
N LEU A 47 22.30 3.60 -31.48
CA LEU A 47 21.52 3.15 -32.64
C LEU A 47 22.36 3.05 -33.94
N ASN A 48 23.39 3.88 -34.07
CA ASN A 48 24.34 3.83 -35.20
C ASN A 48 25.44 2.77 -35.04
N GLY A 49 25.54 2.08 -33.89
CA GLY A 49 26.62 1.13 -33.61
C GLY A 49 27.98 1.79 -33.32
N GLU A 50 28.00 3.10 -33.05
CA GLU A 50 29.20 3.86 -32.67
C GLU A 50 29.54 3.71 -31.19
N ARG A 51 28.60 3.19 -30.38
CA ARG A 51 28.76 2.98 -28.95
C ARG A 51 27.96 1.78 -28.47
N ASP A 52 28.59 0.88 -27.73
CA ASP A 52 27.90 -0.22 -27.08
C ASP A 52 27.27 0.23 -25.75
N ILE A 53 25.99 -0.04 -25.59
CA ILE A 53 25.26 0.13 -24.33
C ILE A 53 24.74 -1.23 -23.91
N LEU A 54 25.14 -1.68 -22.72
CA LEU A 54 24.66 -2.92 -22.15
C LEU A 54 23.29 -2.71 -21.49
N PRO A 55 22.38 -3.68 -21.61
CA PRO A 55 21.09 -3.59 -20.94
C PRO A 55 21.26 -3.62 -19.43
N ALA A 56 20.45 -2.83 -18.73
CA ALA A 56 20.35 -2.81 -17.28
C ALA A 56 19.83 -4.17 -16.80
N LYS A 57 20.53 -4.76 -15.83
CA LYS A 57 20.20 -6.08 -15.29
C LYS A 57 19.25 -5.94 -14.12
N SER A 58 18.08 -6.59 -14.21
CA SER A 58 17.07 -6.62 -13.14
C SER A 58 17.66 -6.97 -11.77
N ARG A 59 18.52 -7.99 -11.70
CA ARG A 59 19.13 -8.47 -10.44
C ARG A 59 20.00 -7.44 -9.71
N ASP A 60 20.52 -6.46 -10.45
CA ASP A 60 21.39 -5.41 -9.90
C ASP A 60 20.56 -4.19 -9.47
N SER A 61 19.22 -4.28 -9.58
CA SER A 61 18.31 -3.19 -9.27
C SER A 61 18.33 -2.82 -7.79
N SER A 62 18.27 -1.52 -7.50
CA SER A 62 18.24 -1.02 -6.11
C SER A 62 16.99 -1.49 -5.36
N PHE A 63 15.93 -1.87 -6.09
CA PHE A 63 14.72 -2.41 -5.51
C PHE A 63 14.94 -3.73 -4.77
N TYR A 64 15.92 -4.56 -5.15
CA TYR A 64 16.23 -5.81 -4.44
C TYR A 64 17.06 -5.61 -3.16
N GLN A 65 17.51 -4.39 -2.88
CA GLN A 65 18.25 -4.10 -1.65
C GLN A 65 17.33 -4.15 -0.43
N ALA A 66 17.91 -4.33 0.75
CA ALA A 66 17.17 -4.17 1.99
C ALA A 66 17.11 -2.69 2.39
N PRO A 67 16.03 -2.22 3.04
CA PRO A 67 15.96 -0.84 3.53
C PRO A 67 17.08 -0.56 4.53
N PRO A 68 17.48 0.72 4.71
CA PRO A 68 18.34 1.16 5.79
C PRO A 68 17.83 0.69 7.15
N GLU A 69 18.73 0.36 8.07
CA GLU A 69 18.37 -0.14 9.41
C GLU A 69 17.48 0.82 10.19
N SER A 70 17.68 2.13 10.02
CA SER A 70 16.85 3.20 10.61
C SER A 70 15.39 3.18 10.14
N GLN A 71 15.08 2.53 9.03
CA GLN A 71 13.74 2.39 8.46
C GLN A 71 13.13 1.01 8.70
N ARG A 72 13.88 0.10 9.35
CA ARG A 72 13.39 -1.24 9.67
C ARG A 72 12.55 -1.18 10.94
N THR A 73 11.27 -1.50 10.78
CA THR A 73 10.45 -1.98 11.90
C THR A 73 10.26 -3.47 11.70
N ASP A 74 10.08 -4.22 12.79
CA ASP A 74 9.92 -5.68 12.72
C ASP A 74 8.85 -6.15 13.70
N PHE A 75 7.97 -7.03 13.25
CA PHE A 75 6.90 -7.61 14.08
C PHE A 75 7.42 -8.41 15.28
N SER A 76 8.63 -8.95 15.20
CA SER A 76 9.30 -9.63 16.33
C SER A 76 9.55 -8.72 17.54
N GLU A 77 9.57 -7.40 17.34
CA GLU A 77 9.69 -6.41 18.42
C GLU A 77 8.41 -6.31 19.29
N VAL A 78 7.29 -6.88 18.85
CA VAL A 78 6.06 -6.95 19.64
C VAL A 78 6.27 -7.91 20.82
N LYS A 79 6.58 -7.33 21.98
CA LYS A 79 6.77 -8.07 23.23
C LYS A 79 5.44 -8.29 23.95
N GLY A 80 5.22 -9.51 24.41
CA GLY A 80 3.96 -9.91 25.04
C GLY A 80 2.81 -10.01 24.04
N GLN A 81 1.58 -10.02 24.55
CA GLN A 81 0.34 -10.10 23.76
C GLN A 81 0.29 -11.31 22.79
N HIS A 82 0.62 -12.51 23.29
CA HIS A 82 0.64 -13.75 22.49
C HIS A 82 -0.64 -13.97 21.67
N ALA A 83 -1.81 -13.69 22.25
CA ALA A 83 -3.09 -13.81 21.55
C ALA A 83 -3.18 -12.88 20.33
N VAL A 84 -2.73 -11.62 20.46
CA VAL A 84 -2.75 -10.64 19.36
C VAL A 84 -1.74 -11.02 18.29
N ARG A 85 -0.51 -11.39 18.69
CA ARG A 85 0.52 -11.86 17.74
C ARG A 85 0.02 -13.04 16.93
N ARG A 86 -0.58 -14.03 17.60
CA ARG A 86 -1.13 -15.21 16.93
C ARG A 86 -2.28 -14.85 15.99
N ALA A 87 -3.18 -13.95 16.41
CA ALA A 87 -4.27 -13.49 15.56
C ALA A 87 -3.76 -12.78 14.29
N VAL A 88 -2.74 -11.94 14.42
CA VAL A 88 -2.10 -11.27 13.28
C VAL A 88 -1.44 -12.31 12.35
N GLU A 89 -0.67 -13.26 12.88
CA GLU A 89 -0.03 -14.32 12.07
C GLU A 89 -1.07 -15.11 11.26
N ILE A 90 -2.19 -15.48 11.89
CA ILE A 90 -3.29 -16.18 11.23
C ILE A 90 -3.91 -15.29 10.14
N ALA A 91 -4.21 -14.03 10.47
CA ALA A 91 -4.81 -13.10 9.53
C ALA A 91 -3.92 -12.84 8.31
N VAL A 92 -2.62 -12.65 8.52
CA VAL A 92 -1.63 -12.48 7.44
C VAL A 92 -1.52 -13.74 6.59
N SER A 93 -1.49 -14.92 7.20
CA SER A 93 -1.39 -16.19 6.46
C SER A 93 -2.62 -16.48 5.61
N GLY A 94 -3.81 -16.07 6.08
CA GLY A 94 -5.08 -16.25 5.37
C GLY A 94 -5.52 -15.07 4.51
N GLY A 95 -4.78 -13.95 4.50
CA GLY A 95 -5.21 -12.71 3.84
C GLY A 95 -6.50 -12.12 4.43
N HIS A 96 -6.74 -12.29 5.73
CA HIS A 96 -7.95 -11.82 6.41
C HIS A 96 -7.82 -10.39 6.90
N ASN A 97 -8.92 -9.66 6.89
CA ASN A 97 -9.03 -8.39 7.58
C ASN A 97 -8.95 -8.59 9.10
N LEU A 98 -8.46 -7.58 9.82
CA LEU A 98 -8.23 -7.66 11.27
C LEU A 98 -8.80 -6.45 11.98
N LEU A 99 -9.60 -6.65 13.04
CA LEU A 99 -10.03 -5.58 13.96
C LEU A 99 -9.37 -5.76 15.33
N MET A 100 -8.62 -4.75 15.76
CA MET A 100 -8.02 -4.68 17.08
C MET A 100 -8.81 -3.73 18.00
N ILE A 101 -9.34 -4.28 19.09
CA ILE A 101 -10.07 -3.52 20.12
C ILE A 101 -9.23 -3.51 21.39
N GLY A 102 -8.91 -2.33 21.92
CA GLY A 102 -8.14 -2.22 23.15
C GLY A 102 -8.07 -0.80 23.68
N SER A 103 -7.67 -0.63 24.94
CA SER A 103 -7.56 0.69 25.58
C SER A 103 -6.48 1.57 24.94
N PRO A 104 -6.52 2.89 25.16
CA PRO A 104 -5.48 3.80 24.69
C PRO A 104 -4.09 3.36 25.18
N GLY A 105 -3.09 3.41 24.29
CA GLY A 105 -1.72 3.00 24.63
C GLY A 105 -1.45 1.49 24.59
N SER A 106 -2.44 0.64 24.23
CA SER A 106 -2.24 -0.82 24.15
C SER A 106 -1.36 -1.30 22.98
N GLY A 107 -0.82 -0.38 22.17
CA GLY A 107 0.10 -0.70 21.08
C GLY A 107 -0.55 -1.06 19.74
N LYS A 108 -1.85 -0.82 19.53
CA LYS A 108 -2.58 -1.17 18.29
C LYS A 108 -1.90 -0.65 17.03
N SER A 109 -1.59 0.65 16.97
CA SER A 109 -0.93 1.28 15.83
C SER A 109 0.53 0.83 15.67
N MET A 110 1.20 0.48 16.78
CA MET A 110 2.57 -0.07 16.78
C MET A 110 2.61 -1.46 16.12
N ILE A 111 1.62 -2.30 16.44
CA ILE A 111 1.43 -3.65 15.87
C ILE A 111 1.06 -3.52 14.39
N ALA A 112 0.08 -2.69 14.04
CA ALA A 112 -0.37 -2.52 12.65
C ALA A 112 0.76 -2.14 11.69
N LYS A 113 1.59 -1.17 12.06
CA LYS A 113 2.73 -0.70 11.24
C LYS A 113 3.78 -1.79 10.95
N ARG A 114 3.82 -2.84 11.78
CA ARG A 114 4.77 -3.95 11.64
C ARG A 114 4.20 -5.13 10.86
N ILE A 115 2.89 -5.17 10.59
CA ILE A 115 2.25 -6.26 9.84
C ILE A 115 2.93 -6.52 8.48
N PRO A 116 3.30 -5.52 7.66
CA PRO A 116 3.96 -5.77 6.37
C PRO A 116 5.23 -6.62 6.46
N THR A 117 5.91 -6.62 7.61
CA THR A 117 7.20 -7.31 7.81
C THR A 117 7.06 -8.83 7.95
N ILE A 118 5.86 -9.31 8.28
CA ILE A 118 5.54 -10.75 8.37
C ILE A 118 4.64 -11.21 7.23
N MET A 119 4.22 -10.31 6.34
CA MET A 119 3.54 -10.70 5.11
C MET A 119 4.53 -11.39 4.16
N PRO A 120 4.06 -12.34 3.32
CA PRO A 120 4.90 -12.89 2.25
C PRO A 120 5.43 -11.77 1.37
N ARG A 121 6.69 -11.83 0.93
CA ARG A 121 7.22 -10.85 -0.02
C ARG A 121 6.36 -10.80 -1.29
N PRO A 122 6.13 -9.63 -1.90
CA PRO A 122 5.40 -9.56 -3.16
C PRO A 122 6.18 -10.31 -4.25
N SER A 123 5.45 -11.00 -5.11
CA SER A 123 5.95 -11.46 -6.40
C SER A 123 6.36 -10.27 -7.27
N ILE A 124 7.13 -10.54 -8.33
CA ILE A 124 7.53 -9.48 -9.28
C ILE A 124 6.30 -8.81 -9.89
N ASP A 125 5.26 -9.55 -10.27
CA ASP A 125 4.08 -8.97 -10.90
C ASP A 125 3.28 -8.11 -9.91
N GLU A 126 3.07 -8.57 -8.67
CA GLU A 126 2.47 -7.74 -7.60
C GLU A 126 3.28 -6.47 -7.36
N PHE A 127 4.61 -6.56 -7.40
CA PHE A 127 5.48 -5.40 -7.18
C PHE A 127 5.42 -4.40 -8.35
N LEU A 128 5.34 -4.88 -9.59
CA LEU A 128 5.14 -4.02 -10.76
C LEU A 128 3.78 -3.31 -10.72
N GLU A 129 2.72 -3.95 -10.20
CA GLU A 129 1.42 -3.31 -9.94
C GLU A 129 1.54 -2.19 -8.89
N ILE A 130 2.19 -2.47 -7.75
CA ILE A 130 2.46 -1.47 -6.70
C ILE A 130 3.18 -0.25 -7.29
N LEU A 131 4.30 -0.49 -7.99
CA LEU A 131 5.09 0.58 -8.60
C LEU A 131 4.29 1.36 -9.65
N SER A 132 3.46 0.69 -10.46
CA SER A 132 2.64 1.35 -11.48
C SER A 132 1.66 2.36 -10.85
N ILE A 133 1.03 1.99 -9.73
CA ILE A 133 0.13 2.89 -8.99
C ILE A 133 0.91 4.07 -8.41
N GLN A 134 2.06 3.82 -7.79
CA GLN A 134 2.90 4.87 -7.20
C GLN A 134 3.47 5.81 -8.26
N SER A 135 3.80 5.29 -9.43
CA SER A 135 4.27 6.03 -10.60
C SER A 135 3.17 6.97 -11.10
N ALA A 136 1.93 6.47 -11.18
CA ALA A 136 0.76 7.29 -11.50
C ALA A 136 0.47 8.36 -10.43
N ALA A 137 0.83 8.12 -9.17
CA ALA A 137 0.75 9.10 -8.09
C ALA A 137 1.91 10.11 -8.07
N GLY A 138 2.96 9.91 -8.89
CA GLY A 138 4.18 10.73 -8.88
C GLY A 138 5.11 10.48 -7.68
N THR A 139 5.03 9.29 -7.06
CA THR A 139 5.73 8.94 -5.80
C THR A 139 6.78 7.83 -5.93
N THR A 140 7.13 7.43 -7.15
CA THR A 140 8.07 6.31 -7.42
C THR A 140 9.51 6.55 -6.95
N LEU A 141 9.88 7.80 -6.65
CA LEU A 141 11.23 8.18 -6.21
C LEU A 141 11.36 8.42 -4.70
N SER A 142 10.30 8.23 -3.90
CA SER A 142 10.42 8.30 -2.44
C SER A 142 11.06 7.04 -1.89
N ASP A 143 12.06 7.17 -1.00
CA ASP A 143 12.77 6.05 -0.36
C ASP A 143 11.85 5.02 0.30
N GLU A 144 10.64 5.42 0.70
CA GLU A 144 9.63 4.58 1.33
C GLU A 144 9.09 3.45 0.43
N ASN A 145 9.23 3.57 -0.90
CA ASN A 145 8.65 2.64 -1.87
C ASN A 145 9.69 1.73 -2.55
N ARG A 146 10.93 1.79 -2.10
CA ARG A 146 12.00 0.90 -2.55
C ARG A 146 11.97 -0.41 -1.75
N TYR A 147 12.79 -1.39 -2.14
CA TYR A 147 13.09 -2.58 -1.33
C TYR A 147 12.09 -3.77 -1.36
N PHE A 148 11.26 -3.92 -2.41
CA PHE A 148 10.30 -5.05 -2.53
C PHE A 148 9.40 -5.22 -1.28
N GLN A 149 8.99 -4.12 -0.66
CA GLN A 149 8.13 -4.14 0.53
C GLN A 149 6.66 -3.97 0.15
N ARG A 150 5.79 -4.60 0.93
CA ARG A 150 4.35 -4.36 0.84
C ARG A 150 4.02 -2.98 1.43
N PRO A 151 3.22 -2.16 0.74
CA PRO A 151 2.90 -0.81 1.20
C PRO A 151 2.07 -0.84 2.49
N PHE A 152 2.22 0.20 3.30
CA PHE A 152 1.40 0.45 4.47
C PHE A 152 0.83 1.86 4.39
N ARG A 153 -0.50 1.99 4.42
CA ARG A 153 -1.19 3.28 4.43
C ARG A 153 -2.01 3.43 5.70
N SER A 154 -1.98 4.63 6.28
CA SER A 154 -2.66 4.95 7.53
C SER A 154 -3.31 6.32 7.42
N PRO A 155 -4.39 6.46 6.62
CA PRO A 155 -5.09 7.73 6.49
C PRO A 155 -5.62 8.23 7.84
N HIS A 156 -5.60 9.54 8.03
CA HIS A 156 -6.24 10.16 9.18
C HIS A 156 -7.78 10.06 9.05
N HIS A 157 -8.50 9.90 10.17
CA HIS A 157 -9.96 9.71 10.17
C HIS A 157 -10.77 10.88 9.56
N THR A 158 -10.14 12.04 9.38
CA THR A 158 -10.72 13.21 8.71
C THR A 158 -10.64 13.16 7.19
N ILE A 159 -10.10 12.08 6.62
CA ILE A 159 -9.94 11.91 5.17
C ILE A 159 -11.28 12.08 4.43
N SER A 160 -11.21 12.64 3.22
CA SER A 160 -12.35 12.74 2.34
C SER A 160 -12.55 11.46 1.53
N ASP A 161 -13.77 11.22 1.05
CA ASP A 161 -14.06 10.09 0.15
C ASP A 161 -13.14 10.10 -1.09
N VAL A 162 -12.78 11.30 -1.58
CA VAL A 162 -11.84 11.49 -2.70
C VAL A 162 -10.40 11.14 -2.32
N GLY A 163 -9.94 11.48 -1.11
CA GLY A 163 -8.60 11.10 -0.66
C GLY A 163 -8.49 9.58 -0.45
N LEU A 164 -9.56 8.95 0.03
CA LEU A 164 -9.57 7.54 0.34
C LEU A 164 -9.67 6.65 -0.90
N LEU A 165 -10.62 6.93 -1.80
CA LEU A 165 -10.82 6.16 -3.04
C LEU A 165 -9.92 6.62 -4.19
N GLY A 166 -9.58 7.89 -4.22
CA GLY A 166 -8.94 8.55 -5.36
C GLY A 166 -9.92 9.43 -6.14
N GLY A 167 -9.37 10.26 -7.03
CA GLY A 167 -10.12 11.26 -7.77
C GLY A 167 -9.31 12.50 -8.09
N GLY A 168 -9.93 13.68 -8.03
CA GLY A 168 -9.37 14.94 -8.52
C GLY A 168 -9.89 15.32 -9.90
N THR A 169 -9.45 16.48 -10.40
CA THR A 169 -9.75 16.95 -11.77
C THR A 169 -9.19 15.98 -12.79
N ILE A 170 -7.94 15.56 -12.59
CA ILE A 170 -7.34 14.42 -13.25
C ILE A 170 -7.52 13.25 -12.30
N PRO A 171 -8.24 12.18 -12.68
CA PRO A 171 -8.45 11.05 -11.79
C PRO A 171 -7.09 10.41 -11.47
N GLY A 172 -6.79 10.27 -10.18
CA GLY A 172 -5.58 9.62 -9.67
C GLY A 172 -5.87 8.67 -8.50
N PRO A 173 -4.87 7.89 -8.06
CA PRO A 173 -5.02 6.91 -6.99
C PRO A 173 -5.35 7.56 -5.64
N GLY A 174 -6.17 6.89 -4.84
CA GLY A 174 -6.38 7.22 -3.42
C GLY A 174 -5.60 6.30 -2.49
N GLU A 175 -5.77 6.50 -1.18
CA GLU A 175 -5.11 5.71 -0.13
C GLU A 175 -5.34 4.21 -0.27
N ILE A 176 -6.53 3.77 -0.70
CA ILE A 176 -6.81 2.34 -0.90
C ILE A 176 -5.98 1.74 -2.05
N SER A 177 -5.85 2.42 -3.18
CA SER A 177 -5.00 1.96 -4.30
C SER A 177 -3.52 2.04 -3.93
N LEU A 178 -3.12 3.09 -3.21
CA LEU A 178 -1.74 3.24 -2.73
C LEU A 178 -1.33 2.19 -1.69
N ALA A 179 -2.29 1.47 -1.10
CA ALA A 179 -2.10 0.35 -0.20
C ALA A 179 -2.15 -1.02 -0.91
N HIS A 180 -2.35 -1.06 -2.24
CA HIS A 180 -2.51 -2.29 -3.01
C HIS A 180 -1.39 -3.32 -2.75
N ASN A 181 -1.77 -4.59 -2.64
CA ASN A 181 -0.91 -5.71 -2.26
C ASN A 181 -0.20 -5.49 -0.91
N GLY A 182 -0.78 -4.66 -0.03
CA GLY A 182 -0.25 -4.37 1.29
C GLY A 182 -1.35 -4.16 2.32
N VAL A 183 -1.16 -3.18 3.22
CA VAL A 183 -2.02 -2.94 4.38
C VAL A 183 -2.65 -1.56 4.32
N LEU A 184 -3.98 -1.50 4.44
CA LEU A 184 -4.72 -0.28 4.72
C LEU A 184 -5.13 -0.27 6.20
N PHE A 185 -4.50 0.61 6.99
CA PHE A 185 -4.73 0.75 8.41
C PHE A 185 -5.70 1.89 8.73
N LEU A 186 -6.81 1.58 9.40
CA LEU A 186 -7.79 2.55 9.88
C LEU A 186 -7.75 2.62 11.41
N ASP A 187 -7.01 3.60 11.94
CA ASP A 187 -6.96 3.86 13.38
C ASP A 187 -8.20 4.63 13.85
N GLU A 188 -8.62 4.41 15.08
CA GLU A 188 -9.80 5.07 15.64
C GLU A 188 -11.04 4.91 14.75
N LEU A 189 -11.30 3.69 14.26
CA LEU A 189 -12.33 3.39 13.25
C LEU A 189 -13.68 4.12 13.47
N PRO A 190 -14.24 4.22 14.70
CA PRO A 190 -15.50 4.92 14.93
C PRO A 190 -15.47 6.45 14.74
N GLU A 191 -14.30 7.05 14.56
CA GLU A 191 -14.12 8.48 14.27
C GLU A 191 -14.14 8.78 12.77
N PHE A 192 -14.02 7.77 11.92
CA PHE A 192 -14.20 7.95 10.47
C PHE A 192 -15.64 8.35 10.14
N LYS A 193 -15.78 9.16 9.10
CA LYS A 193 -17.09 9.47 8.54
C LYS A 193 -17.73 8.19 8.01
N ARG A 194 -19.02 8.00 8.29
CA ARG A 194 -19.77 6.84 7.79
C ARG A 194 -19.70 6.73 6.27
N SER A 195 -19.79 7.85 5.54
CA SER A 195 -19.66 7.85 4.07
C SER A 195 -18.34 7.25 3.61
N ALA A 196 -17.22 7.64 4.25
CA ALA A 196 -15.88 7.16 3.91
C ALA A 196 -15.75 5.64 4.14
N LEU A 197 -16.39 5.10 5.18
CA LEU A 197 -16.39 3.66 5.44
C LEU A 197 -17.28 2.89 4.45
N GLU A 198 -18.47 3.41 4.12
CA GLU A 198 -19.39 2.76 3.17
C GLU A 198 -18.78 2.67 1.76
N VAL A 199 -18.04 3.69 1.32
CA VAL A 199 -17.43 3.69 -0.01
C VAL A 199 -16.29 2.67 -0.16
N LEU A 200 -15.69 2.19 0.94
CA LEU A 200 -14.67 1.15 0.92
C LEU A 200 -15.22 -0.24 0.64
N ARG A 201 -16.51 -0.47 0.86
CA ARG A 201 -17.11 -1.81 0.80
C ARG A 201 -16.90 -2.47 -0.56
N GLN A 202 -17.32 -1.81 -1.63
CA GLN A 202 -17.20 -2.36 -2.98
C GLN A 202 -15.73 -2.59 -3.38
N PRO A 203 -14.79 -1.64 -3.19
CA PRO A 203 -13.38 -1.88 -3.45
C PRO A 203 -12.75 -3.06 -2.68
N LEU A 204 -13.15 -3.29 -1.43
CA LEU A 204 -12.66 -4.41 -0.63
C LEU A 204 -13.21 -5.76 -1.12
N GLU A 205 -14.42 -5.78 -1.68
CA GLU A 205 -15.03 -6.98 -2.29
C GLU A 205 -14.44 -7.26 -3.69
N ASP A 206 -14.33 -6.23 -4.54
CA ASP A 206 -13.93 -6.36 -5.95
C ASP A 206 -12.40 -6.39 -6.15
N GLY A 207 -11.63 -5.93 -5.16
CA GLY A 207 -10.18 -5.75 -5.26
C GLY A 207 -9.73 -4.71 -6.29
N ASN A 208 -10.66 -3.88 -6.78
CA ASN A 208 -10.40 -2.80 -7.71
C ASN A 208 -11.31 -1.60 -7.42
N VAL A 209 -10.86 -0.42 -7.82
CA VAL A 209 -11.62 0.82 -7.71
C VAL A 209 -11.68 1.52 -9.06
N THR A 210 -12.91 1.82 -9.50
CA THR A 210 -13.16 2.57 -10.71
C THR A 210 -13.47 4.02 -10.37
N ILE A 211 -12.62 4.93 -10.85
CA ILE A 211 -12.76 6.38 -10.64
C ILE A 211 -13.20 7.00 -11.95
N SER A 212 -14.42 7.55 -11.98
CA SER A 212 -14.98 8.23 -13.15
C SER A 212 -15.10 9.73 -12.88
N ARG A 213 -14.46 10.55 -13.72
CA ARG A 213 -14.47 12.02 -13.69
C ARG A 213 -14.66 12.57 -15.10
N SER A 214 -14.95 13.87 -15.21
CA SER A 214 -15.13 14.54 -16.50
C SER A 214 -13.90 14.41 -17.42
N ALA A 215 -12.70 14.39 -16.85
CA ALA A 215 -11.46 14.21 -17.59
C ALA A 215 -11.16 12.76 -18.00
N GLY A 216 -11.90 11.77 -17.49
CA GLY A 216 -11.70 10.37 -17.87
C GLY A 216 -12.13 9.35 -16.81
N LYS A 217 -12.00 8.08 -17.18
CA LYS A 217 -12.27 6.93 -16.34
C LYS A 217 -11.00 6.11 -16.17
N ILE A 218 -10.63 5.82 -14.93
CA ILE A 218 -9.50 4.93 -14.61
C ILE A 218 -9.99 3.78 -13.73
N ASN A 219 -9.38 2.62 -13.90
CA ASN A 219 -9.57 1.47 -13.03
C ASN A 219 -8.21 1.14 -12.41
N LEU A 220 -8.16 1.04 -11.08
CA LEU A 220 -6.94 0.76 -10.34
C LEU A 220 -7.15 -0.44 -9.43
N PRO A 221 -6.21 -1.39 -9.36
CA PRO A 221 -6.31 -2.48 -8.42
C PRO A 221 -6.07 -1.96 -6.99
N CYS A 222 -6.73 -2.60 -6.03
CA CYS A 222 -6.71 -2.21 -4.62
C CYS A 222 -6.98 -3.40 -3.68
N SER A 223 -6.50 -4.60 -4.03
CA SER A 223 -6.45 -5.75 -3.13
C SER A 223 -5.59 -5.40 -1.91
N VAL A 224 -6.18 -5.26 -0.74
CA VAL A 224 -5.50 -4.87 0.51
C VAL A 224 -5.94 -5.73 1.67
N MET A 225 -5.03 -5.96 2.63
CA MET A 225 -5.41 -6.41 3.95
C MET A 225 -5.87 -5.20 4.76
N MET A 226 -7.16 -5.11 5.08
CA MET A 226 -7.67 -4.04 5.91
C MET A 226 -7.41 -4.37 7.39
N VAL A 227 -6.72 -3.45 8.07
CA VAL A 227 -6.44 -3.56 9.51
C VAL A 227 -7.09 -2.38 10.20
N CYS A 228 -7.96 -2.65 11.15
CA CYS A 228 -8.70 -1.63 11.87
C CYS A 228 -8.31 -1.63 13.34
N ALA A 229 -8.28 -0.47 13.96
CA ALA A 229 -8.10 -0.32 15.40
C ALA A 229 -9.19 0.58 15.98
N MET A 230 -9.65 0.25 17.18
CA MET A 230 -10.61 1.08 17.90
C MET A 230 -10.47 0.91 19.41
N ASN A 231 -11.00 1.89 20.13
CA ASN A 231 -11.25 1.77 21.56
C ASN A 231 -12.51 0.92 21.80
N PRO A 232 -12.67 0.27 22.96
CA PRO A 232 -13.85 -0.53 23.25
C PRO A 232 -15.12 0.32 23.49
N CYS A 233 -14.94 1.61 23.83
CA CYS A 233 -15.95 2.62 24.11
C CYS A 233 -15.36 4.05 23.98
N PRO A 234 -16.17 5.12 24.08
CA PRO A 234 -15.68 6.50 23.96
C PRO A 234 -14.59 6.87 24.98
N CYS A 235 -14.67 6.39 26.23
CA CYS A 235 -13.63 6.65 27.23
C CYS A 235 -12.42 5.71 27.12
N GLY A 236 -12.52 4.63 26.35
CA GLY A 236 -11.42 3.69 26.10
C GLY A 236 -11.22 2.57 27.12
N TYR A 237 -11.91 2.57 28.27
CA TYR A 237 -11.61 1.65 29.38
C TYR A 237 -12.67 0.57 29.65
N THR A 238 -13.63 0.36 28.75
CA THR A 238 -14.58 -0.76 28.92
C THR A 238 -13.84 -2.09 28.89
N GLY A 239 -13.88 -2.83 30.01
CA GLY A 239 -13.20 -4.11 30.17
C GLY A 239 -11.70 -4.00 30.51
N ASP A 240 -11.20 -2.79 30.79
CA ASP A 240 -9.83 -2.58 31.24
C ASP A 240 -9.67 -3.01 32.71
N SER A 241 -8.61 -3.74 33.03
CA SER A 241 -8.37 -4.27 34.39
C SER A 241 -7.82 -3.22 35.36
N ALA A 242 -7.27 -2.12 34.85
CA ALA A 242 -6.60 -1.09 35.65
C ALA A 242 -7.43 0.20 35.78
N ARG A 243 -8.30 0.50 34.83
CA ARG A 243 -9.10 1.74 34.79
C ARG A 243 -10.58 1.47 34.67
N GLU A 244 -11.37 2.16 35.49
CA GLU A 244 -12.83 2.07 35.43
C GLU A 244 -13.41 2.85 34.24
N CYS A 245 -14.34 2.21 33.54
CA CYS A 245 -15.12 2.82 32.48
C CYS A 245 -16.21 3.73 33.04
N ARG A 246 -16.33 4.95 32.50
CA ARG A 246 -17.38 5.92 32.88
C ARG A 246 -18.54 6.00 31.89
N CYS A 247 -18.50 5.23 30.81
CA CYS A 247 -19.55 5.23 29.79
C CYS A 247 -20.75 4.38 30.21
N SER A 248 -21.96 4.85 29.91
CA SER A 248 -23.17 4.04 30.02
C SER A 248 -23.25 2.99 28.92
N VAL A 249 -24.04 1.93 29.14
CA VAL A 249 -24.28 0.87 28.13
C VAL A 249 -24.79 1.46 26.81
N GLN A 250 -25.66 2.47 26.86
CA GLN A 250 -26.20 3.15 25.68
C GLN A 250 -25.11 3.91 24.92
N GLN A 251 -24.16 4.57 25.62
CA GLN A 251 -23.03 5.24 24.98
C GLN A 251 -22.10 4.25 24.29
N ILE A 252 -21.85 3.09 24.90
CA ILE A 252 -21.04 2.02 24.32
C ILE A 252 -21.69 1.47 23.05
N GLN A 253 -22.99 1.17 23.10
CA GLN A 253 -23.74 0.67 21.95
C GLN A 253 -23.73 1.68 20.79
N ARG A 254 -24.02 2.96 21.07
CA ARG A 254 -23.97 4.03 20.05
C ARG A 254 -22.59 4.21 19.43
N TYR A 255 -21.53 4.05 20.22
CA TYR A 255 -20.15 4.13 19.73
C TYR A 255 -19.84 2.98 18.77
N ARG A 256 -20.18 1.74 19.15
CA ARG A 256 -19.96 0.55 18.33
C ARG A 256 -20.83 0.52 17.07
N SER A 257 -22.05 1.07 17.12
CA SER A 257 -22.94 1.16 15.96
C SER A 257 -22.46 2.11 14.86
N LYS A 258 -21.44 2.93 15.12
CA LYS A 258 -20.80 3.75 14.07
C LYS A 258 -20.05 2.91 13.05
N ILE A 259 -19.64 1.70 13.44
CA ILE A 259 -18.96 0.75 12.56
C ILE A 259 -20.05 0.10 11.70
N SER A 260 -19.93 0.26 10.38
CA SER A 260 -20.90 -0.34 9.47
C SER A 260 -20.80 -1.86 9.54
N GLY A 261 -21.93 -2.53 9.76
CA GLY A 261 -22.04 -3.98 9.91
C GLY A 261 -21.46 -4.83 8.77
N PRO A 262 -21.44 -4.40 7.49
CA PRO A 262 -20.85 -5.16 6.38
C PRO A 262 -19.33 -5.06 6.23
N LEU A 263 -18.63 -4.27 7.05
CA LEU A 263 -17.16 -4.11 6.98
C LEU A 263 -16.40 -5.10 7.88
N LEU A 264 -17.13 -5.99 8.57
CA LEU A 264 -16.63 -7.02 9.49
C LEU A 264 -17.02 -8.41 8.99
#